data_AF-A0A7K9ULW0-F1
#
_entry.id   AF-A0A7K9ULW0-F1
#
_cell.length_a   1.000
_cell.length_b   1.000
_cell.length_c   1.000
_cell.angle_alpha   90.00
_cell.angle_beta   90.00
_cell.angle_gamma   90.00
#
_symmetry.space_group_name_H-M   'P 1'
#
loop_
_entity.id
_entity.type
_entity.pdbx_description
1 polymer ?
#
loop_
_entity_poly.entity_id
_entity_poly.type
_entity_poly.pdbx_seq_one_letter_code
_entity_poly.pdbx_strand_id
1 'polypeptide(L)'
;QGAMFRCSARCCENSAASMQQVQQCIERCHAPLAQAQAIVTAELERFQDRLSRCTLHCNDKAKDALEAGGGEARVRAQLDACVAACGDDHLRLVPAMAKKMKDSLAALQ
;
A
#
# COMPACT_ATOMS: atom_id res chain seq x y z
N GLN A 1 -5.49 -11.71 -14.32
CA GLN A 1 -4.28 -12.51 -14.65
C GLN A 1 -4.43 -13.34 -15.93
N GLY A 2 -5.59 -13.94 -16.25
CA GLY A 2 -5.76 -14.77 -17.47
C GLY A 2 -5.47 -14.08 -18.81
N ALA A 3 -5.70 -12.76 -18.94
CA ALA A 3 -5.32 -12.00 -20.14
C ALA A 3 -3.79 -11.94 -20.35
N MET A 4 -3.02 -11.77 -19.27
CA MET A 4 -1.56 -11.77 -19.29
C MET A 4 -1.02 -13.14 -19.72
N PHE A 5 -1.51 -14.24 -19.14
CA PHE A 5 -1.07 -15.58 -19.54
C PHE A 5 -1.41 -15.91 -21.00
N ARG A 6 -2.60 -15.51 -21.49
CA ARG A 6 -2.95 -15.68 -22.91
C ARG A 6 -2.06 -14.84 -23.84
N CYS A 7 -1.62 -13.66 -23.41
CA CYS A 7 -0.66 -12.85 -24.15
C CYS A 7 0.69 -13.57 -24.23
N SER A 8 1.20 -14.08 -23.10
CA SER A 8 2.47 -14.82 -23.04
C SER A 8 2.43 -16.09 -23.90
N ALA A 9 1.31 -16.82 -23.90
CA ALA A 9 1.13 -17.99 -24.77
C ALA A 9 1.26 -17.64 -26.26
N ARG A 10 0.63 -16.56 -26.71
CA ARG A 10 0.78 -16.07 -28.10
C ARG A 10 2.21 -15.66 -28.44
N CYS A 11 2.97 -15.12 -27.47
CA CYS A 11 4.39 -14.84 -27.67
C CYS A 11 5.17 -16.13 -27.96
N CYS A 12 4.88 -17.22 -27.23
CA CYS A 12 5.54 -18.51 -27.38
C CYS A 12 5.17 -19.25 -28.69
N GLU A 13 3.98 -18.98 -29.23
CA GLU A 13 3.51 -19.56 -30.49
C GLU A 13 4.20 -18.97 -31.73
N ASN A 14 4.93 -17.84 -31.58
CA ASN A 14 5.65 -17.21 -32.69
C ASN A 14 6.97 -17.95 -33.02
N SER A 15 6.87 -18.93 -33.92
CA SER A 15 7.99 -19.75 -34.38
C SER A 15 9.04 -19.00 -35.22
N ALA A 16 8.74 -17.79 -35.69
CA ALA A 16 9.69 -16.94 -36.43
C ALA A 16 10.51 -16.02 -35.51
N ALA A 17 10.13 -15.88 -34.23
CA ALA A 17 10.82 -15.03 -33.28
C ALA A 17 12.01 -15.78 -32.63
N SER A 18 13.10 -15.05 -32.38
CA SER A 18 14.18 -15.56 -31.54
C SER A 18 13.73 -15.68 -30.08
N MET A 19 14.42 -16.51 -29.29
CA MET A 19 14.14 -16.65 -27.86
C MET A 19 14.15 -15.31 -27.11
N GLN A 20 15.07 -14.41 -27.48
CA GLN A 20 15.17 -13.10 -26.85
C GLN A 20 13.95 -12.21 -27.18
N GLN A 21 13.43 -12.29 -28.40
CA GLN A 21 12.21 -11.59 -28.81
C GLN A 21 10.98 -12.14 -28.07
N VAL A 22 10.88 -13.47 -27.91
CA VAL A 22 9.80 -14.11 -27.13
C VAL A 22 9.85 -13.64 -25.67
N GLN A 23 11.03 -13.65 -25.04
CA GLN A 23 11.19 -13.19 -23.66
C GLN A 23 10.74 -11.74 -23.48
N GLN A 24 11.17 -10.84 -24.38
CA GLN A 24 10.78 -9.43 -24.33
C GLN A 24 9.28 -9.21 -24.60
N CYS A 25 8.63 -10.10 -25.35
CA CYS A 25 7.18 -10.11 -25.54
C CYS A 25 6.46 -10.51 -24.24
N ILE A 26 6.92 -11.57 -23.58
CA ILE A 26 6.37 -12.05 -22.30
C ILE A 26 6.50 -10.96 -21.22
N GLU A 27 7.65 -10.29 -21.13
CA GLU A 27 7.85 -9.18 -20.19
C GLU A 27 6.83 -8.06 -20.39
N ARG A 28 6.53 -7.71 -21.65
CA ARG A 28 5.47 -6.73 -21.98
C ARG A 28 4.08 -7.20 -21.58
N CYS A 29 3.78 -8.49 -21.73
CA CYS A 29 2.50 -9.07 -21.28
C CYS A 29 2.33 -8.99 -19.76
N HIS A 30 3.43 -9.06 -19.00
CA HIS A 30 3.43 -9.04 -17.54
C HIS A 30 3.47 -7.63 -16.97
N ALA A 31 4.06 -6.67 -17.69
CA ALA A 31 4.31 -5.32 -17.21
C ALA A 31 3.06 -4.60 -16.65
N PRO A 32 1.89 -4.57 -17.32
CA PRO A 32 0.72 -3.87 -16.78
C PRO A 32 0.24 -4.43 -15.43
N LEU A 33 0.28 -5.76 -15.27
CA LEU A 33 -0.12 -6.39 -14.01
C LEU A 33 0.89 -6.09 -12.89
N ALA A 34 2.18 -6.16 -13.20
CA ALA A 34 3.23 -5.84 -12.25
C ALA A 34 3.15 -4.37 -11.79
N GLN A 35 2.90 -3.44 -12.71
CA GLN A 35 2.69 -2.03 -12.42
C GLN A 35 1.45 -1.79 -11.56
N ALA A 36 0.33 -2.43 -11.90
CA ALA A 36 -0.89 -2.36 -11.11
C ALA A 36 -0.67 -2.84 -9.67
N GLN A 37 0.05 -3.96 -9.51
CA GLN A 37 0.39 -4.50 -8.20
C GLN A 37 1.31 -3.54 -7.42
N ALA A 38 2.32 -2.95 -8.07
CA ALA A 38 3.20 -1.97 -7.44
C ALA A 38 2.44 -0.73 -6.95
N ILE A 39 1.48 -0.22 -7.71
CA ILE A 39 0.64 0.93 -7.31
C ILE A 39 -0.15 0.61 -6.04
N VAL A 40 -0.85 -0.52 -6.03
CA VAL A 40 -1.70 -0.91 -4.89
C VAL A 40 -0.83 -1.13 -3.64
N THR A 41 0.28 -1.85 -3.77
CA THR A 41 1.20 -2.08 -2.66
C THR A 41 1.75 -0.76 -2.12
N ALA A 42 2.21 0.15 -2.98
CA ALA A 42 2.79 1.42 -2.54
C ALA A 42 1.78 2.32 -1.80
N GLU A 43 0.52 2.37 -2.25
CA GLU A 43 -0.50 3.16 -1.55
C GLU A 43 -0.87 2.56 -0.19
N LEU A 44 -0.95 1.23 -0.09
CA LEU A 44 -1.21 0.54 1.17
C LEU A 44 -0.03 0.69 2.15
N GLU A 45 1.21 0.55 1.69
CA GLU A 45 2.41 0.77 2.50
C GLU A 45 2.45 2.19 3.05
N ARG A 46 2.19 3.20 2.21
CA ARG A 46 2.13 4.61 2.66
C ARG A 46 1.06 4.83 3.73
N PHE A 47 -0.09 4.18 3.59
CA PHE A 47 -1.16 4.25 4.59
C PHE A 47 -0.75 3.61 5.91
N GLN A 48 -0.18 2.39 5.86
CA GLN A 48 0.28 1.65 7.03
C GLN A 48 1.42 2.36 7.77
N ASP A 49 2.35 2.95 7.04
CA ASP A 49 3.48 3.72 7.56
C ASP A 49 3.00 4.97 8.31
N ARG A 50 2.02 5.69 7.76
CA ARG A 50 1.40 6.83 8.45
C ARG A 50 0.65 6.42 9.72
N LEU A 51 -0.12 5.32 9.67
CA LEU A 51 -0.83 4.82 10.84
C LEU A 51 0.14 4.38 11.94
N SER A 52 1.19 3.65 11.57
CA SER A 52 2.25 3.20 12.48
C SER A 52 2.93 4.37 13.18
N ARG A 53 3.30 5.43 12.42
CA ARG A 53 3.86 6.66 13.00
C ARG A 53 2.90 7.38 13.93
N CYS A 54 1.61 7.40 13.63
CA CYS A 54 0.59 8.00 14.50
C CYS A 54 0.55 7.28 15.86
N THR A 55 0.51 5.94 15.83
CA THR A 55 0.56 5.11 17.03
C THR A 55 1.85 5.31 17.80
N LEU A 56 3.01 5.38 17.12
CA LEU A 56 4.29 5.65 17.77
C LEU A 56 4.29 7.01 18.49
N HIS A 57 3.77 8.05 17.84
CA HIS A 57 3.62 9.38 18.45
C HIS A 57 2.73 9.37 19.70
N CYS A 58 1.66 8.57 19.70
CA CYS A 58 0.84 8.37 20.91
C CYS A 58 1.62 7.69 22.03
N ASN A 59 2.45 6.69 21.70
CA ASN A 59 3.30 6.02 22.67
C ASN A 59 4.36 6.95 23.26
N ASP A 60 5.00 7.78 22.43
CA ASP A 60 6.00 8.74 22.89
C ASP A 60 5.38 9.77 23.83
N LYS A 61 4.22 10.32 23.48
CA LYS A 61 3.45 11.20 24.39
C LYS A 61 3.09 10.55 25.72
N ALA A 62 2.74 9.26 25.71
CA ALA A 62 2.43 8.52 26.92
C ALA A 62 3.69 8.34 27.79
N LYS A 63 4.83 8.02 27.20
CA LYS A 63 6.12 7.94 27.91
C LYS A 63 6.50 9.28 28.54
N ASP A 64 6.46 10.36 27.77
CA ASP A 64 6.77 11.71 28.26
C ASP A 64 5.86 12.10 29.44
N ALA A 65 4.58 11.74 29.38
CA ALA A 65 3.63 12.01 30.45
C ALA A 65 3.93 11.21 31.72
N LEU A 66 4.41 9.97 31.61
CA LEU A 66 4.85 9.17 32.77
C LEU A 66 6.13 9.74 33.38
N GLU A 67 7.10 10.09 32.54
CA GLU A 67 8.37 10.69 32.99
C GLU A 67 8.17 12.04 33.69
N ALA A 68 7.14 12.80 33.29
CA ALA A 68 6.71 14.02 33.95
C ALA A 68 5.95 13.79 35.28
N GLY A 69 5.83 12.54 35.75
CA GLY A 69 5.12 12.19 36.98
C GLY A 69 3.61 12.02 36.82
N GLY A 70 3.12 11.83 35.59
CA GLY A 70 1.72 11.54 35.32
C GLY A 70 1.29 10.18 35.89
N GLY A 71 0.08 10.13 36.47
CA GLY A 71 -0.46 8.89 37.00
C GLY A 71 -0.75 7.85 35.92
N GLU A 72 -0.32 6.61 36.13
CA GLU A 72 -0.37 5.51 35.14
C GLU A 72 -1.76 5.31 34.53
N ALA A 73 -2.81 5.26 35.35
CA ALA A 73 -4.19 5.08 34.88
C ALA A 73 -4.65 6.22 33.95
N ARG A 74 -4.26 7.46 34.26
CA ARG A 74 -4.58 8.63 33.44
C ARG A 74 -3.82 8.59 32.11
N VAL A 75 -2.53 8.27 32.15
CA VAL A 75 -1.71 8.17 30.94
C VAL A 75 -2.23 7.07 30.02
N ARG A 76 -2.61 5.91 30.59
CA ARG A 76 -3.18 4.81 29.81
C ARG A 76 -4.47 5.22 29.09
N ALA A 77 -5.39 5.89 29.79
CA ALA A 77 -6.61 6.41 29.18
C ALA A 77 -6.32 7.43 28.05
N GLN A 78 -5.30 8.26 28.22
CA GLN A 78 -4.85 9.21 27.19
C GLN A 78 -4.24 8.50 25.96
N LEU A 79 -3.46 7.45 26.17
CA LEU A 79 -2.91 6.62 25.11
C LEU A 79 -4.02 5.96 24.30
N ASP A 80 -4.98 5.32 24.97
CA ASP A 80 -6.11 4.64 24.32
C ASP A 80 -6.93 5.64 23.47
N ALA A 81 -7.23 6.82 24.03
CA ALA A 81 -7.92 7.88 23.30
C ALA A 81 -7.12 8.40 22.10
N CYS A 82 -5.80 8.54 22.24
CA CYS A 82 -4.91 8.98 21.16
C CYS A 82 -4.88 7.97 20.01
N VAL A 83 -4.75 6.68 20.31
CA VAL A 83 -4.74 5.60 19.31
C VAL A 83 -6.10 5.48 18.62
N ALA A 84 -7.21 5.63 19.36
CA ALA A 84 -8.55 5.68 18.77
C ALA A 84 -8.68 6.84 17.77
N ALA A 85 -8.23 8.04 18.15
CA ALA A 85 -8.21 9.20 17.26
C ALA A 85 -7.33 8.98 16.01
N CYS A 86 -6.16 8.34 16.16
CA CYS A 86 -5.34 7.91 15.02
C CYS A 86 -6.13 7.01 14.07
N GLY A 87 -6.88 6.04 14.61
CA GLY A 87 -7.76 5.17 13.82
C GLY A 87 -8.81 5.96 13.05
N ASP A 88 -9.56 6.83 13.72
CA ASP A 88 -10.61 7.65 13.11
C ASP A 88 -10.07 8.56 12.01
N ASP A 89 -8.93 9.23 12.25
CA ASP A 89 -8.29 10.10 11.29
C ASP A 89 -7.79 9.32 10.07
N HIS A 90 -7.28 8.11 10.26
CA HIS A 90 -6.82 7.28 9.15
C HIS A 90 -7.99 6.66 8.37
N LEU A 91 -9.09 6.28 9.03
CA LEU A 91 -10.31 5.82 8.35
C LEU A 91 -10.85 6.89 7.38
N ARG A 92 -10.79 8.17 7.76
CA ARG A 92 -11.19 9.29 6.88
C ARG A 92 -10.32 9.43 5.63
N LEU A 93 -9.11 8.88 5.63
CA LEU A 93 -8.19 8.93 4.49
C LEU A 93 -8.38 7.76 3.50
N VAL A 94 -9.03 6.67 3.94
CA VAL A 94 -9.26 5.48 3.11
C VAL A 94 -9.98 5.80 1.80
N PRO A 95 -11.05 6.61 1.76
CA PRO A 95 -11.73 6.95 0.50
C PRO A 95 -10.81 7.69 -0.49
N ALA A 96 -9.97 8.61 0.00
CA ALA A 96 -9.03 9.34 -0.84
C ALA A 96 -7.92 8.43 -1.39
N MET A 97 -7.39 7.53 -0.55
CA MET A 97 -6.42 6.50 -0.97
C MET A 97 -7.04 5.57 -2.03
N ALA A 98 -8.26 5.08 -1.80
CA ALA A 98 -8.97 4.22 -2.75
C ALA A 98 -9.22 4.92 -4.10
N LYS A 99 -9.62 6.20 -4.06
CA LYS A 99 -9.77 7.02 -5.27
C LYS A 99 -8.45 7.14 -6.02
N LYS A 100 -7.37 7.47 -5.34
CA LYS A 100 -6.04 7.60 -5.95
C LYS A 100 -5.57 6.29 -6.59
N MET A 101 -5.73 5.16 -5.90
CA MET A 101 -5.43 3.84 -6.49
C MET A 101 -6.24 3.59 -7.76
N LYS A 102 -7.56 3.84 -7.72
CA LYS A 102 -8.43 3.68 -8.89
C LYS A 102 -7.96 4.55 -10.06
N ASP A 103 -7.68 5.83 -9.81
CA ASP A 103 -7.26 6.78 -10.84
C ASP A 103 -5.91 6.38 -11.46
N SER A 104 -4.94 5.95 -10.63
CA SER A 104 -3.64 5.44 -11.12
C SER A 104 -3.77 4.13 -11.89
N LEU A 105 -4.65 3.22 -11.48
CA LEU A 105 -4.92 1.97 -12.21
C LEU A 105 -5.61 2.21 -13.56
N ALA A 106 -6.51 3.19 -13.63
CA ALA A 106 -7.16 3.58 -14.88
C ALA A 106 -6.17 4.15 -15.90
N ALA A 107 -5.09 4.80 -15.44
CA ALA A 107 -4.03 5.32 -16.31
C ALA A 107 -3.09 4.24 -16.89
N LEU A 108 -3.20 2.98 -16.44
CA LEU A 108 -2.46 1.84 -17.02
C LEU A 108 -3.17 1.18 -18.21
N GLN A 109 -4.40 1.62 -18.52
CA GLN A 109 -5.21 1.15 -19.65
C GLN A 109 -4.90 1.95 -20.91
#